data_AF-A0A4S2KX90-F1
#
_entry.id   AF-A0A4S2KX90-F1
#
_cell.length_a   1.000
_cell.length_b   1.000
_cell.length_c   1.000
_cell.angle_alpha   90.00
_cell.angle_beta   90.00
_cell.angle_gamma   90.00
#
_symmetry.space_group_name_H-M   'P 1'
#
loop_
_entity.id
_entity.type
_entity.pdbx_description
1 polymer ?
#
loop_
_entity_poly.entity_id
_entity_poly.type
_entity_poly.pdbx_seq_one_letter_code
_entity_poly.pdbx_strand_id
1 'polypeptide(L)'
;MNVTHFKHPIFEEPVVVFIDPRHALKLFRNCLAEYSSMVDDEDNLIQWRYFVKLNNLQEQEKLHLDLQLTEFAGCAPTIRATRLINDIFDILNTRSIKQFKFKQALHEGNKEYVFKKLDECFEYISKLRECKNGQFLINGRKKTVLSGF
;
A
#
# COMPACT_ATOMS: atom_id res chain seq x y z
N MET A 1 -6.54 21.13 -2.75
CA MET A 1 -7.33 20.47 -1.67
C MET A 1 -7.98 19.26 -2.31
N ASN A 2 -7.60 18.05 -1.91
CA ASN A 2 -8.32 16.85 -2.33
C ASN A 2 -9.66 16.86 -1.60
N VAL A 3 -10.75 16.84 -2.38
CA VAL A 3 -12.10 16.89 -1.85
C VAL A 3 -12.52 15.43 -1.61
N THR A 4 -12.48 15.00 -0.35
CA THR A 4 -12.80 13.61 0.04
C THR A 4 -14.29 13.37 0.28
N HIS A 5 -15.13 14.38 0.08
CA HIS A 5 -16.57 14.32 0.28
C HIS A 5 -17.32 15.38 -0.53
N PHE A 6 -18.60 15.16 -0.80
CA PHE A 6 -19.49 16.16 -1.39
C PHE A 6 -20.82 16.22 -0.62
N LYS A 7 -21.58 17.30 -0.74
CA LYS A 7 -22.89 17.42 -0.08
C LYS A 7 -23.93 16.55 -0.79
N HIS A 8 -24.72 15.81 -0.01
CA HIS A 8 -25.90 15.12 -0.53
C HIS A 8 -26.84 16.16 -1.16
N PRO A 9 -27.34 15.93 -2.39
CA PRO A 9 -28.04 16.95 -3.18
C PRO A 9 -29.38 17.42 -2.57
N ILE A 10 -29.92 16.69 -1.58
CA ILE A 10 -31.21 16.97 -0.94
C ILE A 10 -31.07 17.32 0.54
N PHE A 11 -30.15 16.64 1.25
CA PHE A 11 -30.08 16.68 2.72
C PHE A 11 -28.88 17.49 3.22
N GLU A 12 -28.01 17.92 2.31
CA GLU A 12 -26.75 18.64 2.60
C GLU A 12 -25.73 17.92 3.49
N GLU A 13 -26.02 16.70 3.94
CA GLU A 13 -25.09 15.84 4.69
C GLU A 13 -23.87 15.44 3.85
N PRO A 14 -22.68 15.27 4.46
CA PRO A 14 -21.48 14.89 3.74
C PRO A 14 -21.53 13.43 3.28
N VAL A 15 -21.36 13.22 1.97
CA VAL A 15 -21.13 11.91 1.35
C VAL A 15 -19.63 11.74 1.15
N VAL A 16 -19.02 10.87 1.95
CA VAL A 16 -17.58 10.59 1.89
C VAL A 16 -17.28 9.63 0.75
N VAL A 17 -16.23 9.92 -0.02
CA VAL A 17 -15.76 9.08 -1.12
C VAL A 17 -14.56 8.26 -0.67
N PHE A 18 -14.60 6.95 -0.95
CA PHE A 18 -13.51 6.03 -0.66
C PHE A 18 -13.07 5.29 -1.92
N ILE A 19 -11.80 4.88 -1.94
CA ILE A 19 -11.21 4.11 -3.03
C ILE A 19 -11.53 2.62 -2.83
N ASP A 20 -11.77 1.88 -3.91
CA ASP A 20 -11.77 0.42 -3.89
C ASP A 20 -10.36 -0.12 -3.53
N PRO A 21 -10.18 -0.78 -2.37
CA PRO A 21 -8.87 -1.25 -1.91
C PRO A 21 -8.23 -2.27 -2.85
N ARG A 22 -9.04 -3.14 -3.47
CA ARG A 22 -8.55 -4.13 -4.43
C ARG A 22 -7.99 -3.45 -5.67
N HIS A 23 -8.69 -2.42 -6.15
CA HIS A 23 -8.23 -1.64 -7.28
C HIS A 23 -6.94 -0.88 -6.95
N ALA A 24 -6.87 -0.24 -5.78
CA ALA A 24 -5.67 0.44 -5.30
C ALA A 24 -4.45 -0.50 -5.25
N LEU A 25 -4.61 -1.71 -4.71
CA LEU A 25 -3.55 -2.73 -4.67
C LEU A 25 -3.07 -3.11 -6.08
N LYS A 26 -4.00 -3.35 -7.01
CA LYS A 26 -3.67 -3.66 -8.42
C LYS A 26 -2.86 -2.53 -9.05
N LEU A 27 -3.27 -1.28 -8.82
CA LEU A 27 -2.60 -0.11 -9.35
C LEU A 27 -1.21 0.09 -8.77
N PHE A 28 -1.03 -0.07 -7.45
CA PHE A 28 0.27 0.01 -6.79
C PHE A 28 1.24 -1.03 -7.36
N ARG A 29 0.79 -2.29 -7.47
CA ARG A 29 1.58 -3.37 -8.08
C ARG A 29 1.98 -3.04 -9.51
N ASN A 30 1.05 -2.57 -10.34
CA ASN A 30 1.34 -2.19 -11.73
C ASN A 30 2.36 -1.04 -11.80
N CYS A 31 2.24 -0.07 -10.89
CA CYS A 31 3.18 1.03 -10.76
C CYS A 31 4.59 0.48 -10.49
N LEU A 32 4.75 -0.36 -9.46
CA LEU A 32 6.05 -0.93 -9.10
C LEU A 32 6.66 -1.79 -10.21
N ALA A 33 5.85 -2.61 -10.87
CA ALA A 33 6.30 -3.45 -11.98
C ALA A 33 6.82 -2.61 -13.17
N GLU A 34 6.13 -1.51 -13.51
CA GLU A 34 6.52 -0.65 -14.63
C GLU A 34 7.77 0.17 -14.32
N TYR A 35 7.88 0.74 -13.11
CA TYR A 35 9.06 1.51 -12.73
C TYR A 35 10.29 0.63 -12.45
N SER A 36 10.10 -0.68 -12.23
CA SER A 36 11.10 -1.66 -11.78
C SER A 36 11.69 -1.38 -10.38
N SER A 37 11.78 -0.12 -9.98
CA SER A 37 12.14 0.30 -8.63
C SER A 37 11.52 1.65 -8.27
N MET A 38 11.40 1.90 -6.97
CA MET A 38 10.96 3.16 -6.36
C MET A 38 11.89 3.49 -5.19
N VAL A 39 11.95 4.76 -4.81
CA VAL A 39 12.67 5.23 -3.62
C VAL A 39 11.65 5.46 -2.50
N ASP A 40 11.92 4.95 -1.31
CA ASP A 40 11.05 5.13 -0.14
C ASP A 40 11.32 6.44 0.63
N ASP A 41 10.65 6.60 1.77
CA ASP A 41 10.80 7.74 2.68
C ASP A 41 12.18 7.84 3.34
N GLU A 42 12.98 6.77 3.31
CA GLU A 42 14.32 6.66 3.88
C GLU A 42 15.42 6.59 2.80
N ASP A 43 15.10 6.98 1.56
CA ASP A 43 16.00 6.93 0.40
C ASP A 43 16.46 5.51 0.01
N ASN A 44 15.76 4.48 0.48
CA ASN A 44 16.05 3.10 0.14
C ASN A 44 15.27 2.64 -1.10
N LEU A 45 15.78 1.60 -1.77
CA LEU A 45 15.18 1.06 -2.99
C LEU A 45 14.16 -0.04 -2.71
N ILE A 46 12.93 0.18 -3.15
CA ILE A 46 11.91 -0.84 -3.35
C ILE A 46 12.11 -1.42 -4.75
N GLN A 47 12.23 -2.74 -4.91
CA GLN A 47 12.62 -3.34 -6.20
C GLN A 47 11.69 -4.47 -6.64
N TRP A 48 11.16 -4.36 -7.86
CA TRP A 48 10.27 -5.36 -8.47
C TRP A 48 10.94 -6.73 -8.63
N ARG A 49 12.27 -6.74 -8.81
CA ARG A 49 13.06 -7.97 -9.01
C ARG A 49 12.84 -9.01 -7.91
N TYR A 50 12.57 -8.59 -6.67
CA TYR A 50 12.34 -9.52 -5.56
C TYR A 50 11.02 -10.29 -5.72
N PHE A 51 9.98 -9.68 -6.29
CA PHE A 51 8.72 -10.37 -6.59
C PHE A 51 8.88 -11.40 -7.70
N VAL A 52 9.58 -11.03 -8.78
CA VAL A 52 9.91 -11.97 -9.88
C VAL A 52 10.69 -13.16 -9.34
N LYS A 53 11.68 -12.89 -8.49
CA LYS A 53 12.53 -13.92 -7.91
C LYS A 53 11.78 -14.84 -6.96
N LEU A 54 10.95 -14.28 -6.08
CA LEU A 54 10.08 -15.04 -5.20
C LEU A 54 9.13 -15.94 -6.00
N ASN A 55 8.49 -15.41 -7.05
CA ASN A 55 7.61 -16.19 -7.91
C ASN A 55 8.34 -17.36 -8.57
N ASN A 56 9.53 -17.14 -9.12
CA ASN A 56 10.33 -18.21 -9.74
C ASN A 56 10.70 -19.30 -8.73
N LEU A 57 11.08 -18.92 -7.51
CA LEU A 57 11.39 -19.87 -6.45
C LEU A 57 10.16 -20.70 -6.05
N GLN A 58 8.99 -20.08 -5.94
CA GLN A 58 7.75 -20.78 -5.61
C GLN A 58 7.37 -21.82 -6.69
N GLU A 59 7.54 -21.47 -7.97
CA GLU A 59 7.28 -22.40 -9.09
C GLU A 59 8.26 -23.57 -9.14
N GLN A 60 9.53 -23.32 -8.80
CA GLN A 60 10.58 -24.34 -8.79
C GLN A 60 10.46 -25.29 -7.59
N GLU A 61 10.32 -24.74 -6.38
CA GLU A 61 10.41 -25.50 -5.12
C GLU A 61 9.05 -26.03 -4.64
N LYS A 62 7.92 -25.55 -5.18
CA LYS A 62 6.55 -25.81 -4.68
C LYS A 62 6.37 -25.54 -3.17
N LEU A 63 7.30 -24.83 -2.53
CA LEU A 63 7.39 -24.62 -1.08
C LEU A 63 7.53 -23.13 -0.74
N HIS A 64 6.84 -22.73 0.33
CA HIS A 64 6.84 -21.38 0.90
C HIS A 64 7.71 -21.35 2.16
N LEU A 65 9.04 -21.37 2.01
CA LEU A 65 9.95 -21.29 3.16
C LEU A 65 10.73 -19.98 3.16
N ASP A 66 10.96 -19.46 4.37
CA ASP A 66 11.77 -18.28 4.65
C ASP A 66 13.26 -18.63 4.52
N LEU A 67 13.69 -18.84 3.28
CA LEU A 67 15.06 -19.20 2.95
C LEU A 67 15.90 -17.92 3.01
N GLN A 68 16.91 -17.87 3.89
CA GLN A 68 17.89 -16.78 3.98
C GLN A 68 18.82 -16.76 2.75
N LEU A 69 18.24 -16.63 1.56
CA LEU A 69 18.94 -16.64 0.30
C LEU A 69 19.63 -15.29 0.13
N THR A 70 20.94 -15.33 -0.13
CA THR A 70 21.78 -14.16 -0.47
C THR A 70 21.17 -13.33 -1.62
N GLU A 71 20.37 -13.98 -2.44
CA GLU A 71 19.58 -13.43 -3.53
C GLU A 71 18.57 -12.34 -3.13
N PHE A 72 18.11 -12.35 -1.88
CA PHE A 72 17.24 -11.33 -1.29
C PHE A 72 18.00 -10.32 -0.42
N ALA A 73 19.33 -10.28 -0.48
CA ALA A 73 20.10 -9.23 0.17
C ALA A 73 19.58 -7.84 -0.24
N GLY A 74 19.34 -6.98 0.75
CA GLY A 74 18.79 -5.63 0.57
C GLY A 74 17.26 -5.56 0.38
N CYS A 75 16.51 -6.65 0.54
CA CYS A 75 15.05 -6.65 0.30
C CYS A 75 14.22 -5.97 1.41
N ALA A 76 14.84 -5.57 2.53
CA ALA A 76 14.15 -4.99 3.68
C ALA A 76 13.20 -3.82 3.34
N PRO A 77 13.57 -2.85 2.48
CA PRO A 77 12.68 -1.78 2.06
C PRO A 77 11.46 -2.29 1.29
N THR A 78 11.66 -3.31 0.44
CA THR A 78 10.58 -3.96 -0.32
C THR A 78 9.64 -4.73 0.60
N ILE A 79 10.17 -5.39 1.63
CA ILE A 79 9.36 -6.05 2.67
C ILE A 79 8.53 -5.03 3.43
N ARG A 80 9.15 -3.92 3.87
CA ARG A 80 8.45 -2.84 4.59
C ARG A 80 7.32 -2.25 3.74
N ALA A 81 7.59 -1.92 2.48
CA ALA A 81 6.57 -1.44 1.55
C ALA A 81 5.40 -2.44 1.41
N THR A 82 5.72 -3.72 1.22
CA THR A 82 4.73 -4.78 1.06
C THR A 82 3.84 -4.93 2.31
N ARG A 83 4.42 -4.86 3.50
CA ARG A 83 3.69 -4.92 4.77
C ARG A 83 2.75 -3.73 4.94
N LEU A 84 3.22 -2.51 4.67
CA LEU A 84 2.39 -1.30 4.77
C LEU A 84 1.21 -1.34 3.80
N ILE A 85 1.43 -1.72 2.55
CA ILE A 85 0.35 -1.87 1.56
C ILE A 85 -0.62 -2.98 1.96
N ASN A 86 -0.13 -4.10 2.50
CA ASN A 86 -0.99 -5.17 3.00
C ASN A 86 -1.85 -4.72 4.18
N ASP A 87 -1.27 -3.98 5.13
CA ASP A 87 -2.02 -3.47 6.29
C ASP A 87 -3.16 -2.54 5.85
N ILE A 88 -2.93 -1.65 4.88
CA ILE A 88 -3.98 -0.82 4.28
C ILE A 88 -5.07 -1.69 3.66
N PHE A 89 -4.68 -2.68 2.85
CA PHE A 89 -5.63 -3.57 2.19
C PHE A 89 -6.47 -4.35 3.20
N ASP A 90 -5.85 -4.88 4.25
CA ASP A 90 -6.53 -5.60 5.32
C ASP A 90 -7.53 -4.68 6.04
N ILE A 91 -7.13 -3.46 6.44
CA ILE A 91 -8.01 -2.48 7.11
C ILE A 91 -9.24 -2.15 6.26
N LEU A 92 -9.03 -1.89 4.96
CA LEU A 92 -10.11 -1.46 4.09
C LEU A 92 -10.98 -2.61 3.55
N ASN A 93 -10.52 -3.86 3.66
CA ASN A 93 -11.24 -5.06 3.22
C ASN A 93 -11.74 -5.93 4.38
N THR A 94 -11.82 -5.37 5.60
CA THR A 94 -12.38 -6.07 6.76
C THR A 94 -13.87 -6.40 6.56
N ARG A 95 -14.30 -7.52 7.15
CA ARG A 95 -15.69 -8.02 7.02
C ARG A 95 -16.31 -8.50 8.33
N SER A 96 -15.55 -8.50 9.42
CA SER A 96 -16.00 -9.08 10.69
C SER A 96 -15.26 -8.50 11.89
N ILE A 97 -16.00 -8.33 12.99
CA ILE A 97 -15.47 -7.92 14.30
C ILE A 97 -14.69 -9.06 14.99
N LYS A 98 -14.89 -10.32 14.56
CA LYS A 98 -14.21 -11.49 15.17
C LYS A 98 -12.76 -11.69 14.70
N GLN A 99 -12.35 -10.96 13.66
CA GLN A 99 -10.97 -10.99 13.17
C GLN A 99 -10.05 -10.23 14.15
N PHE A 100 -8.74 -10.36 13.96
CA PHE A 100 -7.74 -9.75 14.83
C PHE A 100 -6.93 -8.69 14.09
N LYS A 101 -6.37 -7.73 14.84
CA LYS A 101 -5.51 -6.65 14.33
C LYS A 101 -6.21 -5.90 13.17
N PHE A 102 -5.46 -5.57 12.12
CA PHE A 102 -5.93 -4.84 10.95
C PHE A 102 -6.97 -5.58 10.09
N LYS A 103 -7.26 -6.86 10.36
CA LYS A 103 -8.35 -7.61 9.70
C LYS A 103 -9.69 -7.46 10.43
N GLN A 104 -9.70 -6.86 11.61
CA GLN A 104 -10.88 -6.62 12.43
C GLN A 104 -11.64 -5.38 11.97
N ALA A 105 -12.97 -5.50 11.86
CA ALA A 105 -13.82 -4.35 11.53
C ALA A 105 -13.62 -3.20 12.52
N LEU A 106 -13.71 -1.96 12.03
CA LEU A 106 -13.54 -0.75 12.83
C LEU A 106 -14.63 -0.65 13.92
N HIS A 107 -14.21 -0.41 15.16
CA HIS A 107 -15.08 -0.17 16.31
C HIS A 107 -14.35 0.68 17.38
N GLU A 108 -15.08 1.11 18.40
CA GLU A 108 -14.56 2.06 19.40
C GLU A 108 -13.25 1.63 20.08
N GLY A 109 -13.12 0.34 20.36
CA GLY A 109 -11.93 -0.24 21.00
C GLY A 109 -10.72 -0.45 20.09
N ASN A 110 -10.85 -0.25 18.77
CA ASN A 110 -9.73 -0.37 17.85
C ASN A 110 -9.45 0.87 16.99
N LYS A 111 -10.37 1.83 16.95
CA LYS A 111 -10.30 2.97 16.04
C LYS A 111 -8.99 3.76 16.13
N GLU A 112 -8.48 3.97 17.34
CA GLU A 112 -7.29 4.80 17.56
C GLU A 112 -6.06 4.21 16.89
N TYR A 113 -5.77 2.92 17.14
CA TYR A 113 -4.61 2.29 16.54
C TYR A 113 -4.79 2.03 15.03
N VAL A 114 -6.03 1.82 14.56
CA VAL A 114 -6.32 1.68 13.13
C VAL A 114 -6.08 3.00 12.40
N PHE A 115 -6.59 4.12 12.91
CA PHE A 115 -6.36 5.43 12.31
C PHE A 115 -4.88 5.82 12.36
N LYS A 116 -4.20 5.58 13.47
CA LYS A 116 -2.74 5.78 13.56
C LYS A 116 -1.98 4.97 12.49
N LYS A 117 -2.42 3.73 12.20
CA LYS A 117 -1.81 2.92 11.15
C LYS A 117 -2.10 3.49 9.76
N LEU A 118 -3.32 3.95 9.51
CA LEU A 118 -3.67 4.61 8.25
C LEU A 118 -2.83 5.88 8.03
N ASP A 119 -2.60 6.68 9.08
CA ASP A 119 -1.74 7.88 9.01
C ASP A 119 -0.29 7.50 8.68
N GLU A 120 0.28 6.49 9.36
CA GLU A 120 1.61 5.96 9.07
C GLU A 120 1.74 5.52 7.60
N CYS A 121 0.75 4.76 7.13
CA CYS A 121 0.70 4.27 5.77
C CYS A 121 0.57 5.39 4.73
N PHE A 122 -0.28 6.39 5.01
CA PHE A 122 -0.47 7.54 4.14
C PHE A 122 0.80 8.38 4.04
N GLU A 123 1.45 8.65 5.18
CA GLU A 123 2.71 9.39 5.23
C GLU A 123 3.79 8.69 4.41
N TYR A 124 3.94 7.37 4.58
CA TYR A 124 4.86 6.56 3.78
C TYR A 124 4.59 6.66 2.28
N ILE A 125 3.34 6.43 1.87
CA ILE A 125 2.92 6.47 0.45
C ILE A 125 3.17 7.85 -0.16
N SER A 126 2.90 8.92 0.59
CA SER A 126 3.06 10.30 0.13
C SER A 126 4.52 10.65 -0.24
N LYS A 127 5.46 9.95 0.40
CA LYS A 127 6.91 10.17 0.24
C LYS A 127 7.56 9.27 -0.79
N LEU A 128 6.85 8.31 -1.39
CA LEU A 128 7.44 7.46 -2.42
C LEU A 128 7.83 8.29 -3.66
N ARG A 129 9.03 8.04 -4.19
CA ARG A 129 9.61 8.79 -5.32
C ARG A 129 9.99 7.89 -6.49
N GLU A 130 9.93 8.44 -7.70
CA GLU A 130 10.50 7.81 -8.89
C GLU A 130 12.04 7.83 -8.84
N CYS A 131 12.67 6.71 -9.21
CA CYS A 131 14.13 6.65 -9.27
C CYS A 131 14.75 7.56 -10.36
N LYS A 132 14.00 7.87 -11.42
CA LYS A 132 14.54 8.58 -12.60
C LYS A 132 14.79 10.06 -12.34
N ASN A 133 13.89 10.72 -11.63
CA ASN A 133 13.89 12.17 -11.45
C ASN A 133 13.64 12.59 -9.98
N GLY A 134 13.48 11.64 -9.06
CA GLY A 134 13.17 11.92 -7.65
C GLY A 134 11.78 12.51 -7.40
N GLN A 135 10.92 12.58 -8.42
CA GLN A 135 9.59 13.15 -8.28
C GLN A 135 8.73 12.26 -7.37
N PHE A 136 8.00 12.88 -6.44
CA PHE A 136 6.99 12.18 -5.64
C PHE A 136 5.93 11.53 -6.55
N LEU A 137 5.67 10.24 -6.32
CA LEU A 137 4.71 9.47 -7.10
C LEU A 137 3.28 10.03 -6.98
N ILE A 138 2.94 10.63 -5.83
CA ILE A 138 1.66 11.34 -5.62
C ILE A 138 1.47 12.57 -6.51
N ASN A 139 2.56 13.12 -7.06
CA ASN A 139 2.53 14.27 -7.96
C ASN A 139 2.74 13.85 -9.43
N GLY A 140 3.01 12.57 -9.68
CA GLY A 140 3.22 12.02 -11.00
C GLY A 140 1.92 11.80 -11.77
N ARG A 141 2.06 11.35 -13.02
CA ARG A 141 0.91 10.96 -13.88
C ARG A 141 0.04 9.86 -13.26
N LYS A 142 0.61 9.09 -12.32
CA LYS A 142 -0.04 7.99 -11.60
C LYS A 142 -0.50 8.37 -10.19
N LYS A 143 -0.67 9.66 -9.89
CA LYS A 143 -1.17 10.15 -8.59
C LYS A 143 -2.44 9.46 -8.09
N THR A 144 -3.32 9.05 -9.01
CA THR A 144 -4.59 8.34 -8.73
C THR A 144 -4.39 7.05 -7.94
N VAL A 145 -3.20 6.44 -8.04
CA VAL A 145 -2.83 5.22 -7.30
C VAL A 145 -2.63 5.48 -5.80
N LEU A 146 -2.26 6.71 -5.41
CA LEU A 146 -1.71 7.02 -4.08
C LEU A 146 -2.49 8.09 -3.31
N SER A 147 -3.20 8.98 -4.00
CA SER A 147 -3.83 10.16 -3.35
C SER A 147 -5.34 10.02 -3.12
N GLY A 148 -5.98 8.96 -3.63
CA GLY A 148 -7.43 9.00 -3.82
C GLY A 148 -7.82 10.15 -4.74
N PHE A 149 -9.06 10.18 -5.20
CA PHE A 149 -9.52 11.30 -6.01
C PHE A 149 -9.72 12.56 -5.16
#